data_AF-A0A382PVY5-F1
#
_entry.id   AF-A0A382PVY5-F1
#
_cell.length_a   1.000
_cell.length_b   1.000
_cell.length_c   1.000
_cell.angle_alpha   90.00
_cell.angle_beta   90.00
_cell.angle_gamma   90.00
#
_symmetry.space_group_name_H-M   'P 1'
#
loop_
_entity.id
_entity.type
_entity.pdbx_description
1 polymer ?
#
loop_
_entity_poly.entity_id
_entity_poly.type
_entity_poly.pdbx_seq_one_letter_code
_entity_poly.pdbx_strand_id
1 'polypeptide(L)'
;MIRKSWFIAISGMFLIFSLASVGAVEIEYWQYTYKSRVEAIDKLIESFQAANPGITVKHTNFPYADYRKKVAIAVSAGDGPDIVQLYYGWLNDYRDSGLIQPLPKDAFPHDEIEDEFFSIVKSMKVKGEYWGLPTAVRSLALFYNKDLFSEAGISGPPETLDEFVATAKRLTKKDNAGNYLQIGFAVDTDGQDHHWWREVLNRLYGGKPYSSDGKKIAYNSSSGSQALKFVTDLEKTHQVGSNGFMNRGQDAFKAGKAGMVIDGSFRISTFN
;
A
#
# COMPACT_ATOMS: atom_id res chain seq x y z
N MET A 1 -8.82 -86.90 -41.15
CA MET A 1 -8.38 -85.49 -41.11
C MET A 1 -9.60 -84.61 -40.91
N ILE A 2 -9.94 -84.28 -39.66
CA ILE A 2 -11.12 -83.45 -39.32
C ILE A 2 -10.73 -82.51 -38.18
N ARG A 3 -11.01 -81.23 -38.41
CA ARG A 3 -10.77 -80.05 -37.57
C ARG A 3 -11.47 -80.13 -36.20
N LYS A 4 -10.84 -79.58 -35.15
CA LYS A 4 -11.54 -79.02 -33.99
C LYS A 4 -10.94 -77.68 -33.59
N SER A 5 -11.78 -76.66 -33.65
CA SER A 5 -11.55 -75.28 -33.24
C SER A 5 -11.42 -75.16 -31.73
N TRP A 6 -10.54 -74.27 -31.26
CA TRP A 6 -10.53 -73.79 -29.88
C TRP A 6 -10.64 -72.26 -29.91
N PHE A 7 -11.68 -71.73 -29.28
CA PHE A 7 -11.88 -70.31 -29.03
C PHE A 7 -10.98 -69.89 -27.86
N ILE A 8 -10.19 -68.83 -28.05
CA ILE A 8 -9.50 -68.13 -26.97
C ILE A 8 -10.37 -66.92 -26.61
N ALA A 9 -10.95 -66.93 -25.41
CA ALA A 9 -11.60 -65.77 -24.82
C ALA A 9 -10.52 -64.93 -24.13
N ILE A 10 -10.29 -63.70 -24.62
CA ILE A 10 -9.44 -62.71 -23.96
C ILE A 10 -10.31 -61.95 -22.96
N SER A 11 -10.09 -62.21 -21.67
CA SER A 11 -10.63 -61.41 -20.57
C SER A 11 -9.86 -60.10 -20.48
N GLY A 12 -10.49 -59.00 -20.93
CA GLY A 12 -9.97 -57.65 -20.77
C GLY A 12 -10.07 -57.19 -19.32
N MET A 13 -8.92 -56.96 -18.69
CA MET A 13 -8.82 -56.36 -17.36
C MET A 13 -8.93 -54.83 -17.51
N PHE A 14 -10.12 -54.28 -17.24
CA PHE A 14 -10.31 -52.83 -17.13
C PHE A 14 -9.72 -52.35 -15.80
N LEU A 15 -8.59 -51.62 -15.88
CA LEU A 15 -8.09 -50.80 -14.78
C LEU A 15 -9.04 -49.63 -14.57
N ILE A 16 -9.81 -49.67 -13.48
CA ILE A 16 -10.58 -48.52 -13.00
C ILE A 16 -9.57 -47.60 -12.29
N PHE A 17 -9.18 -46.51 -12.95
CA PHE A 17 -8.58 -45.38 -12.26
C PHE A 17 -9.65 -44.75 -11.36
N SER A 18 -9.55 -44.98 -10.05
CA SER A 18 -10.26 -44.17 -9.07
C SER A 18 -9.64 -42.78 -9.11
N LEU A 19 -10.28 -41.86 -9.83
CA LEU A 19 -10.12 -40.44 -9.59
C LEU A 19 -10.65 -40.19 -8.18
N ALA A 20 -9.75 -40.01 -7.22
CA ALA A 20 -10.11 -39.44 -5.94
C ALA A 20 -10.75 -38.07 -6.24
N SER A 21 -12.06 -37.97 -6.04
CA SER A 21 -12.78 -36.71 -6.01
C SER A 21 -12.21 -35.89 -4.87
N VAL A 22 -11.21 -35.06 -5.14
CA VAL A 22 -10.87 -33.94 -4.28
C VAL A 22 -12.16 -33.12 -4.16
N GLY A 23 -12.79 -33.15 -2.98
CA GLY A 23 -14.05 -32.44 -2.74
C GLY A 23 -13.87 -30.97 -3.09
N ALA A 24 -14.90 -30.35 -3.66
CA ALA A 24 -14.86 -28.93 -3.96
C ALA A 24 -14.51 -28.13 -2.69
N VAL A 25 -13.45 -27.32 -2.76
CA VAL A 25 -12.98 -26.46 -1.67
C VAL A 25 -13.53 -25.06 -1.93
N GLU A 26 -14.22 -24.48 -0.95
CA GLU A 26 -14.60 -23.07 -0.98
C GLU A 26 -13.72 -22.29 0.01
N ILE A 27 -13.19 -21.15 -0.42
CA ILE A 27 -12.38 -20.22 0.38
C ILE A 27 -13.14 -18.90 0.52
N GLU A 28 -13.41 -18.48 1.76
CA GLU A 28 -13.99 -17.18 2.07
C GLU A 28 -12.89 -16.12 2.16
N TYR A 29 -12.93 -15.12 1.26
CA TYR A 29 -12.01 -13.98 1.25
C TYR A 29 -12.78 -12.69 1.54
N TRP A 30 -12.46 -12.00 2.63
CA TRP A 30 -13.12 -10.75 3.01
C TRP A 30 -12.21 -9.54 2.91
N GLN A 31 -12.71 -8.45 2.34
CA GLN A 31 -12.01 -7.15 2.33
C GLN A 31 -12.95 -5.95 2.55
N TYR A 32 -12.38 -4.77 2.75
CA TYR A 32 -13.18 -3.53 2.70
C TYR A 32 -13.45 -3.10 1.24
N THR A 33 -14.58 -2.44 1.02
CA THR A 33 -14.99 -1.96 -0.30
C THR A 33 -14.14 -0.77 -0.73
N TYR A 34 -13.38 -0.98 -1.81
CA TYR A 34 -12.79 0.09 -2.62
C TYR A 34 -12.80 -0.38 -4.07
N LYS A 35 -13.60 0.29 -4.93
CA LYS A 35 -14.00 -0.24 -6.25
C LYS A 35 -12.84 -0.82 -7.07
N SER A 36 -11.78 -0.04 -7.29
CA SER A 36 -10.65 -0.50 -8.10
C SER A 36 -9.85 -1.64 -7.47
N ARG A 37 -9.87 -1.78 -6.13
CA ARG A 37 -9.27 -2.93 -5.45
C ARG A 37 -10.15 -4.17 -5.59
N VAL A 38 -11.47 -4.03 -5.41
CA VAL A 38 -12.42 -5.14 -5.59
C VAL A 38 -12.27 -5.73 -7.00
N GLU A 39 -12.34 -4.88 -8.02
CA GLU A 39 -12.18 -5.28 -9.42
C GLU A 39 -10.81 -5.92 -9.71
N ALA A 40 -9.74 -5.44 -9.09
CA ALA A 40 -8.41 -6.04 -9.24
C ALA A 40 -8.32 -7.42 -8.58
N ILE A 41 -8.89 -7.59 -7.38
CA ILE A 41 -8.90 -8.87 -6.66
C ILE A 41 -9.79 -9.87 -7.39
N ASP A 42 -10.95 -9.46 -7.93
CA ASP A 42 -11.82 -10.35 -8.70
C ASP A 42 -11.09 -10.98 -9.90
N LYS A 43 -10.30 -10.19 -10.64
CA LYS A 43 -9.47 -10.69 -11.74
C LYS A 43 -8.38 -11.67 -11.28
N LEU A 44 -7.79 -11.43 -10.11
CA LEU A 44 -6.81 -12.34 -9.52
C LEU A 44 -7.47 -13.65 -9.07
N ILE A 45 -8.67 -13.58 -8.50
CA ILE A 45 -9.47 -14.74 -8.13
C ILE A 45 -9.84 -15.56 -9.38
N GLU A 46 -10.29 -14.93 -10.45
CA GLU A 46 -10.56 -15.61 -11.73
C GLU A 46 -9.34 -16.38 -12.22
N SER A 47 -8.17 -15.75 -12.21
CA SER A 47 -6.90 -16.37 -12.62
C SER A 47 -6.50 -17.52 -11.70
N PHE A 48 -6.68 -17.35 -10.39
CA PHE A 48 -6.40 -18.37 -9.38
C PHE A 48 -7.30 -19.60 -9.55
N GLN A 49 -8.61 -19.42 -9.69
CA GLN A 49 -9.56 -20.53 -9.86
C GLN A 49 -9.33 -21.26 -11.19
N ALA A 50 -8.98 -20.55 -12.27
CA ALA A 50 -8.62 -21.17 -13.54
C ALA A 50 -7.38 -22.06 -13.43
N ALA A 51 -6.38 -21.64 -12.63
CA ALA A 51 -5.17 -22.41 -12.37
C ALA A 51 -5.37 -23.54 -11.34
N ASN A 52 -6.43 -23.50 -10.52
CA ASN A 52 -6.69 -24.44 -9.44
C ASN A 52 -8.12 -25.04 -9.54
N PRO A 53 -8.38 -25.96 -10.50
CA PRO A 53 -9.69 -26.57 -10.65
C PRO A 53 -10.16 -27.27 -9.38
N GLY A 54 -11.43 -27.06 -9.01
CA GLY A 54 -12.02 -27.62 -7.78
C GLY A 54 -11.92 -26.70 -6.55
N ILE A 55 -11.25 -25.54 -6.67
CA ILE A 55 -11.25 -24.49 -5.65
C ILE A 55 -12.12 -23.32 -6.13
N THR A 56 -13.05 -22.89 -5.29
CA THR A 56 -13.86 -21.68 -5.46
C THR A 56 -13.48 -20.67 -4.38
N VAL A 57 -13.41 -19.38 -4.74
CA VAL A 57 -13.17 -18.28 -3.79
C VAL A 57 -14.42 -17.41 -3.73
N LYS A 58 -15.03 -17.32 -2.55
CA LYS A 58 -16.14 -16.42 -2.28
C LYS A 58 -15.61 -15.11 -1.74
N HIS A 59 -15.69 -14.07 -2.58
CA HIS A 59 -15.20 -12.75 -2.25
C HIS A 59 -16.31 -11.87 -1.67
N THR A 60 -16.22 -11.56 -0.38
CA THR A 60 -17.17 -10.69 0.32
C THR A 60 -16.50 -9.35 0.65
N ASN A 61 -17.21 -8.24 0.45
CA ASN A 61 -16.70 -6.92 0.83
C ASN A 61 -17.70 -6.10 1.65
N PHE A 62 -17.16 -5.24 2.52
CA PHE A 62 -17.93 -4.42 3.45
C PHE A 62 -17.49 -2.95 3.41
N PRO A 63 -18.39 -1.99 3.70
CA PRO A 63 -17.99 -0.59 3.86
C PRO A 63 -16.86 -0.42 4.87
N TYR A 64 -15.83 0.36 4.51
CA TYR A 64 -14.61 0.52 5.31
C TYR A 64 -14.89 0.93 6.77
N ALA A 65 -15.87 1.82 6.97
CA ALA A 65 -16.25 2.33 8.29
C ALA A 65 -16.69 1.22 9.27
N ASP A 66 -17.34 0.17 8.77
CA ASP A 66 -17.84 -0.94 9.59
C ASP A 66 -16.90 -2.15 9.58
N TYR A 67 -16.06 -2.26 8.56
CA TYR A 67 -15.33 -3.49 8.23
C TYR A 67 -14.52 -4.04 9.41
N ARG A 68 -13.73 -3.20 10.07
CA ARG A 68 -12.93 -3.60 11.25
C ARG A 68 -13.80 -4.24 12.33
N LYS A 69 -14.90 -3.59 12.70
CA LYS A 69 -15.79 -4.08 13.76
C LYS A 69 -16.50 -5.38 13.34
N LYS A 70 -17.00 -5.45 12.10
CA LYS A 70 -17.74 -6.62 11.58
C LYS A 70 -16.85 -7.86 11.52
N VAL A 71 -15.64 -7.74 10.99
CA VAL A 71 -14.68 -8.85 10.94
C VAL A 71 -14.36 -9.34 12.34
N ALA A 72 -14.04 -8.44 13.28
CA ALA A 72 -13.69 -8.84 14.64
C ALA A 72 -14.83 -9.59 15.35
N ILE A 73 -16.08 -9.14 15.18
CA ILE A 73 -17.26 -9.82 15.72
C ILE A 73 -17.44 -11.21 15.08
N ALA A 74 -17.38 -11.30 13.75
CA ALA A 74 -17.59 -12.55 13.03
C ALA A 74 -16.54 -13.61 13.39
N VAL A 75 -15.27 -13.24 13.39
CA VAL A 75 -14.17 -14.14 13.79
C VAL A 75 -14.35 -14.60 15.24
N SER A 76 -14.70 -13.69 16.16
CA SER A 76 -14.92 -14.06 17.57
C SER A 76 -16.10 -15.01 17.76
N ALA A 77 -17.08 -14.97 16.86
CA ALA A 77 -18.24 -15.86 16.85
C ALA A 77 -17.98 -17.22 16.16
N GLY A 78 -16.82 -17.38 15.51
CA GLY A 78 -16.50 -18.58 14.71
C GLY A 78 -17.00 -18.53 13.26
N ASP A 79 -17.56 -17.40 12.83
CA ASP A 79 -18.13 -17.17 11.49
C ASP A 79 -17.19 -16.28 10.62
N GLY A 80 -15.89 -16.33 10.90
CA GLY A 80 -14.88 -15.53 10.19
C GLY A 80 -14.53 -16.09 8.80
N PRO A 81 -13.85 -15.30 7.96
CA PRO A 81 -13.34 -15.77 6.67
C PRO A 81 -12.07 -16.61 6.83
N ASP A 82 -11.72 -17.37 5.80
CA ASP A 82 -10.42 -18.03 5.69
C ASP A 82 -9.29 -17.01 5.46
N ILE A 83 -9.58 -15.96 4.67
CA ILE A 83 -8.63 -14.89 4.34
C ILE A 83 -9.27 -13.53 4.63
N VAL A 84 -8.55 -12.69 5.37
CA VAL A 84 -8.96 -11.33 5.71
C VAL A 84 -7.93 -10.32 5.22
N GLN A 85 -8.39 -9.32 4.46
CA GLN A 85 -7.54 -8.21 4.08
C GLN A 85 -7.61 -7.07 5.11
N LEU A 86 -6.55 -6.91 5.90
CA LEU A 86 -6.47 -5.89 6.95
C LEU A 86 -5.86 -4.56 6.45
N TYR A 87 -6.35 -3.45 7.00
CA TYR A 87 -5.54 -2.23 7.03
C TYR A 87 -4.34 -2.47 7.95
N TYR A 88 -3.14 -2.15 7.47
CA TYR A 88 -1.87 -2.49 8.16
C TYR A 88 -1.83 -2.04 9.63
N GLY A 89 -2.46 -0.91 9.96
CA GLY A 89 -2.53 -0.40 11.33
C GLY A 89 -3.40 -1.22 12.29
N TRP A 90 -4.13 -2.23 11.82
CA TRP A 90 -4.97 -3.10 12.65
C TRP A 90 -4.31 -4.44 12.99
N LEU A 91 -3.23 -4.80 12.30
CA LEU A 91 -2.61 -6.13 12.41
C LEU A 91 -2.26 -6.49 13.86
N ASN A 92 -1.63 -5.57 14.59
CA ASN A 92 -1.23 -5.80 15.98
C ASN A 92 -2.44 -6.07 16.88
N ASP A 93 -3.49 -5.26 16.76
CA ASP A 93 -4.69 -5.41 17.59
C ASP A 93 -5.41 -6.73 17.29
N TYR A 94 -5.46 -7.14 16.03
CA TYR A 94 -6.08 -8.42 15.63
C TYR A 94 -5.28 -9.61 16.14
N ARG A 95 -3.94 -9.57 16.01
CA ARG A 95 -3.05 -10.58 16.60
C ARG A 95 -3.25 -10.67 18.11
N ASP A 96 -3.14 -9.54 18.80
CA ASP A 96 -3.15 -9.53 20.28
C ASP A 96 -4.53 -9.91 20.85
N SER A 97 -5.60 -9.73 20.06
CA SER A 97 -6.95 -10.19 20.37
C SER A 97 -7.23 -11.64 19.94
N GLY A 98 -6.27 -12.34 19.33
CA GLY A 98 -6.44 -13.73 18.88
C GLY A 98 -7.39 -13.91 17.69
N LEU A 99 -7.60 -12.87 16.89
CA LEU A 99 -8.52 -12.88 15.74
C LEU A 99 -7.86 -13.38 14.44
N ILE A 100 -6.55 -13.60 14.46
CA ILE A 100 -5.78 -14.15 13.35
C ILE A 100 -4.75 -15.11 13.91
N GLN A 101 -4.20 -15.95 13.04
CA GLN A 101 -3.09 -16.86 13.33
C GLN A 101 -1.84 -16.43 12.56
N PRO A 102 -0.63 -16.83 13.00
CA PRO A 102 0.55 -16.67 12.17
C PRO A 102 0.39 -17.49 10.88
N LEU A 103 1.08 -17.07 9.82
CA LEU A 103 1.13 -17.83 8.59
C LEU A 103 1.82 -19.19 8.84
N PRO A 104 1.23 -20.30 8.38
CA PRO A 104 1.80 -21.62 8.60
C PRO A 104 3.11 -21.76 7.81
N LYS A 105 4.21 -22.11 8.49
CA LYS A 105 5.58 -22.09 7.92
C LYS A 105 5.82 -23.10 6.80
N ASP A 106 5.06 -24.18 6.78
CA ASP A 106 5.11 -25.21 5.73
C ASP A 106 4.55 -24.69 4.41
N ALA A 107 3.56 -23.80 4.45
CA ALA A 107 3.01 -23.13 3.27
C ALA A 107 3.63 -21.75 3.00
N PHE A 108 4.19 -21.10 4.02
CA PHE A 108 4.80 -19.77 3.94
C PHE A 108 6.18 -19.76 4.62
N PRO A 109 7.21 -20.36 3.99
CA PRO A 109 8.57 -20.34 4.52
C PRO A 109 9.09 -18.90 4.68
N HIS A 110 9.76 -18.63 5.80
CA HIS A 110 10.19 -17.27 6.12
C HIS A 110 11.28 -16.75 5.17
N ASP A 111 12.16 -17.61 4.72
CA ASP A 111 13.20 -17.30 3.73
C ASP A 111 12.58 -16.95 2.38
N GLU A 112 11.57 -17.69 1.92
CA GLU A 112 10.82 -17.38 0.71
C GLU A 112 10.07 -16.03 0.83
N ILE A 113 9.40 -15.77 1.95
CA ILE A 113 8.78 -14.46 2.19
C ILE A 113 9.81 -13.32 2.14
N GLU A 114 10.98 -13.50 2.75
CA GLU A 114 12.01 -12.47 2.82
C GLU A 114 12.74 -12.25 1.48
N ASP A 115 12.76 -13.25 0.59
CA ASP A 115 13.35 -13.19 -0.75
C ASP A 115 12.37 -12.58 -1.78
N GLU A 116 11.11 -12.99 -1.77
CA GLU A 116 10.12 -12.59 -2.78
C GLU A 116 9.49 -11.22 -2.53
N PHE A 117 9.36 -10.82 -1.26
CA PHE A 117 8.72 -9.54 -0.91
C PHE A 117 9.74 -8.43 -0.66
N PHE A 118 9.33 -7.19 -0.93
CA PHE A 118 10.09 -6.02 -0.49
C PHE A 118 10.38 -6.06 1.02
N SER A 119 11.53 -5.52 1.41
CA SER A 119 12.04 -5.55 2.81
C SER A 119 11.03 -5.08 3.87
N ILE A 120 10.06 -4.25 3.50
CA ILE A 120 8.94 -3.83 4.35
C ILE A 120 8.11 -5.00 4.89
N VAL A 121 8.12 -6.16 4.23
CA VAL A 121 7.44 -7.39 4.70
C VAL A 121 7.86 -7.75 6.12
N LYS A 122 9.11 -7.46 6.50
CA LYS A 122 9.66 -7.69 7.85
C LYS A 122 8.86 -6.97 8.95
N SER A 123 8.13 -5.91 8.61
CA SER A 123 7.21 -5.24 9.56
C SER A 123 5.99 -6.08 9.94
N MET A 124 5.65 -7.12 9.16
CA MET A 124 4.59 -8.08 9.46
C MET A 124 5.07 -9.23 10.37
N LYS A 125 6.39 -9.29 10.66
CA LYS A 125 7.01 -10.31 11.51
C LYS A 125 6.98 -9.86 12.97
N VAL A 126 6.30 -10.61 13.83
CA VAL A 126 6.22 -10.31 15.27
C VAL A 126 6.45 -11.58 16.07
N LYS A 127 7.34 -11.48 17.08
CA LYS A 127 7.81 -12.61 17.89
C LYS A 127 8.37 -13.76 17.03
N GLY A 128 9.00 -13.43 15.90
CA GLY A 128 9.64 -14.39 15.01
C GLY A 128 8.74 -14.96 13.91
N GLU A 129 7.44 -14.70 13.95
CA GLU A 129 6.44 -15.26 13.03
C GLU A 129 5.82 -14.18 12.14
N TYR A 130 5.48 -14.52 10.89
CA TYR A 130 4.73 -13.63 10.00
C TYR A 130 3.23 -13.74 10.26
N TRP A 131 2.56 -12.60 10.38
CA TRP A 131 1.10 -12.53 10.67
C TRP A 131 0.27 -12.04 9.49
N GLY A 132 0.90 -11.79 8.35
CA GLY A 132 0.25 -11.32 7.14
C GLY A 132 1.28 -10.97 6.06
N LEU A 133 0.80 -10.86 4.82
CA LEU A 133 1.60 -10.49 3.66
C LEU A 133 1.13 -9.14 3.10
N PRO A 134 2.02 -8.18 2.84
CA PRO A 134 1.65 -6.92 2.21
C PRO A 134 1.19 -7.16 0.77
N THR A 135 -0.03 -6.72 0.44
CA THR A 135 -0.57 -6.82 -0.94
C THR A 135 -0.18 -5.63 -1.83
N ALA A 136 0.35 -4.56 -1.24
CA ALA A 136 0.86 -3.42 -1.96
C ALA A 136 1.84 -2.63 -1.09
N VAL A 137 2.91 -2.13 -1.72
CA VAL A 137 3.84 -1.18 -1.10
C VAL A 137 3.63 0.19 -1.72
N ARG A 138 3.58 1.22 -0.89
CA ARG A 138 3.43 2.62 -1.30
C ARG A 138 4.59 3.40 -0.74
N SER A 139 5.16 4.27 -1.55
CA SER A 139 6.17 5.24 -1.12
C SER A 139 5.69 6.64 -1.44
N LEU A 140 6.16 7.60 -0.64
CA LEU A 140 6.12 9.00 -1.01
C LEU A 140 7.24 9.31 -2.01
N ALA A 141 6.99 10.29 -2.86
CA ALA A 141 7.96 10.86 -3.78
C ALA A 141 7.67 12.34 -3.99
N LEU A 142 8.69 13.06 -4.49
CA LEU A 142 8.49 14.38 -5.05
C LEU A 142 7.94 14.25 -6.47
N PHE A 143 6.72 14.72 -6.67
CA PHE A 143 6.16 14.96 -7.99
C PHE A 143 6.41 16.40 -8.39
N TYR A 144 6.72 16.62 -9.67
CA TYR A 144 6.99 17.93 -10.21
C TYR A 144 6.32 18.13 -11.57
N ASN A 145 5.88 19.36 -11.83
CA ASN A 145 5.24 19.74 -13.08
C ASN A 145 6.31 20.11 -14.11
N LYS A 146 6.49 19.27 -15.14
CA LYS A 146 7.53 19.44 -16.17
C LYS A 146 7.36 20.74 -16.97
N ASP A 147 6.13 21.15 -17.24
CA ASP A 147 5.86 22.37 -18.01
C ASP A 147 6.27 23.60 -17.20
N LEU A 148 5.89 23.66 -15.92
CA LEU A 148 6.30 24.76 -15.02
C LEU A 148 7.82 24.79 -14.79
N PHE A 149 8.47 23.63 -14.74
CA PHE A 149 9.93 23.54 -14.67
C PHE A 149 10.57 24.07 -15.95
N SER A 150 10.05 23.67 -17.12
CA SER A 150 10.53 24.15 -18.42
C SER A 150 10.34 25.66 -18.58
N GLU A 151 9.17 26.20 -18.24
CA GLU A 151 8.90 27.65 -18.23
C GLU A 151 9.89 28.43 -17.36
N ALA A 152 10.25 27.85 -16.21
CA ALA A 152 11.19 28.46 -15.28
C ALA A 152 12.67 28.21 -15.63
N GLY A 153 12.97 27.43 -16.68
CA GLY A 153 14.33 27.05 -17.06
C GLY A 153 15.01 26.14 -16.03
N ILE A 154 14.28 25.17 -15.47
CA ILE A 154 14.75 24.20 -14.47
C ILE A 154 14.87 22.83 -15.14
N SER A 155 16.07 22.25 -15.13
CA SER A 155 16.38 21.02 -15.90
C SER A 155 15.96 19.72 -15.22
N GLY A 156 15.66 19.74 -13.92
CA GLY A 156 15.32 18.53 -13.17
C GLY A 156 14.85 18.84 -11.75
N PRO A 157 14.34 17.82 -11.03
CA PRO A 157 13.93 17.98 -9.64
C PRO A 157 15.15 18.32 -8.74
N PRO A 158 14.92 19.02 -7.61
CA PRO A 158 15.97 19.32 -6.64
C PRO A 158 16.48 18.04 -5.95
N GLU A 159 17.78 17.97 -5.70
CA GLU A 159 18.43 16.83 -5.03
C GLU A 159 18.75 17.14 -3.55
N THR A 160 18.80 18.42 -3.18
CA THR A 160 19.03 18.87 -1.80
C THR A 160 17.86 19.72 -1.27
N LEU A 161 17.76 19.87 0.06
CA LEU A 161 16.75 20.74 0.67
C LEU A 161 16.94 22.22 0.31
N ASP A 162 18.18 22.66 0.12
CA ASP A 162 18.49 24.04 -0.29
C ASP A 162 18.05 24.28 -1.74
N GLU A 163 18.35 23.32 -2.63
CA GLU A 163 17.84 23.34 -4.01
C GLU A 163 16.32 23.26 -4.06
N PHE A 164 15.69 22.50 -3.14
CA PHE A 164 14.24 22.41 -3.04
C PHE A 164 13.62 23.79 -2.76
N VAL A 165 14.14 24.50 -1.77
CA VAL A 165 13.66 25.86 -1.45
C VAL A 165 13.92 26.83 -2.61
N ALA A 166 15.11 26.77 -3.23
CA ALA A 166 15.44 27.62 -4.38
C ALA A 166 14.53 27.35 -5.59
N THR A 167 14.28 26.07 -5.88
CA THR A 167 13.38 25.61 -6.96
C THR A 167 11.95 26.06 -6.69
N ALA A 168 11.45 25.86 -5.47
CA ALA A 168 10.11 26.31 -5.10
C ALA A 168 9.96 27.84 -5.23
N LYS A 169 10.97 28.62 -4.83
CA LYS A 169 10.96 30.09 -5.04
C LYS A 169 10.86 30.47 -6.52
N ARG A 170 11.65 29.84 -7.40
CA ARG A 170 11.61 30.09 -8.85
C ARG A 170 10.26 29.74 -9.48
N LEU A 171 9.58 28.73 -8.96
CA LEU A 171 8.27 28.27 -9.43
C LEU A 171 7.10 29.04 -8.81
N THR A 172 7.34 29.94 -7.86
CA THR A 172 6.28 30.72 -7.22
C THR A 172 6.02 32.00 -8.02
N LYS A 173 4.76 32.24 -8.40
CA LYS A 173 4.32 33.47 -9.09
C LYS A 173 3.20 34.12 -8.28
N LYS A 174 3.34 35.41 -7.98
CA LYS A 174 2.34 36.23 -7.28
C LYS A 174 1.89 37.39 -8.14
N ASP A 175 0.68 37.88 -7.91
CA ASP A 175 0.23 39.15 -8.47
C ASP A 175 0.80 40.36 -7.68
N ASN A 176 0.48 41.57 -8.13
CA ASN A 176 0.94 42.81 -7.49
C ASN A 176 0.36 43.03 -6.07
N ALA A 177 -0.74 42.35 -5.73
CA ALA A 177 -1.33 42.38 -4.39
C ALA A 177 -0.74 41.30 -3.47
N GLY A 178 0.18 40.47 -3.99
CA GLY A 178 0.83 39.40 -3.25
C GLY A 178 0.05 38.08 -3.21
N ASN A 179 -1.05 37.96 -3.95
CA ASN A 179 -1.82 36.71 -4.05
C ASN A 179 -1.07 35.71 -4.94
N TYR A 180 -1.12 34.43 -4.58
CA TYR A 180 -0.54 33.37 -5.40
C TYR A 180 -1.33 33.20 -6.70
N LEU A 181 -0.63 33.32 -7.83
CA LEU A 181 -1.10 32.87 -9.15
C LEU A 181 -0.64 31.43 -9.42
N GLN A 182 0.50 31.06 -8.83
CA GLN A 182 1.13 29.75 -8.88
C GLN A 182 1.99 29.57 -7.62
N ILE A 183 1.91 28.42 -6.99
CA ILE A 183 2.76 28.06 -5.85
C ILE A 183 3.92 27.18 -6.32
N GLY A 184 5.09 27.37 -5.73
CA GLY A 184 6.26 26.54 -6.01
C GLY A 184 6.16 25.15 -5.39
N PHE A 185 5.56 25.07 -4.20
CA PHE A 185 5.29 23.81 -3.51
C PHE A 185 3.87 23.79 -2.94
N ALA A 186 3.19 22.68 -3.17
CA ALA A 186 1.87 22.36 -2.64
C ALA A 186 1.93 21.99 -1.16
N VAL A 187 2.06 23.00 -0.30
CA VAL A 187 2.03 22.83 1.17
C VAL A 187 0.69 22.19 1.58
N ASP A 188 0.77 21.09 2.31
CA ASP A 188 -0.36 20.28 2.75
C ASP A 188 -0.03 19.62 4.11
N THR A 189 0.04 20.47 5.15
CA THR A 189 0.53 20.07 6.48
C THR A 189 -0.34 19.04 7.20
N ASP A 190 -1.63 18.95 6.84
CA ASP A 190 -2.61 17.99 7.33
C ASP A 190 -2.79 16.77 6.38
N GLY A 191 -2.31 16.87 5.14
CA GLY A 191 -2.09 15.73 4.26
C GLY A 191 -0.63 15.31 4.21
N GLN A 192 -0.07 14.92 3.06
CA GLN A 192 1.11 14.04 3.01
C GLN A 192 2.41 14.61 3.63
N ASP A 193 2.53 15.94 3.78
CA ASP A 193 3.68 16.56 4.41
C ASP A 193 3.88 16.09 5.87
N HIS A 194 2.79 15.68 6.53
CA HIS A 194 2.84 15.12 7.88
C HIS A 194 3.68 13.83 7.95
N HIS A 195 3.71 13.02 6.90
CA HIS A 195 4.56 11.83 6.81
C HIS A 195 6.00 12.21 6.43
N TRP A 196 6.16 13.20 5.54
CA TRP A 196 7.45 13.66 5.09
C TRP A 196 8.31 14.17 6.25
N TRP A 197 7.78 15.04 7.12
CA TRP A 197 8.60 15.57 8.22
C TRP A 197 8.85 14.53 9.32
N ARG A 198 7.85 13.71 9.69
CA ARG A 198 7.97 12.73 10.79
C ARG A 198 8.95 11.62 10.47
N GLU A 199 8.89 11.07 9.25
CA GLU A 199 9.72 9.93 8.86
C GLU A 199 10.96 10.32 8.08
N VAL A 200 10.83 11.19 7.07
CA VAL A 200 11.92 11.42 6.12
C VAL A 200 12.85 12.51 6.62
N LEU A 201 12.34 13.72 6.85
CA LEU A 201 13.18 14.85 7.24
C LEU A 201 13.77 14.66 8.64
N ASN A 202 13.01 14.12 9.60
CA ASN A 202 13.56 13.83 10.92
C ASN A 202 14.78 12.89 10.84
N ARG A 203 14.71 11.84 10.00
CA ARG A 203 15.85 10.93 9.78
C ARG A 203 16.99 11.59 9.01
N LEU A 204 16.67 12.43 8.03
CA LEU A 204 17.66 13.22 7.28
C LEU A 204 18.45 14.16 8.21
N TYR A 205 17.79 14.74 9.22
CA TYR A 205 18.44 15.51 10.29
C TYR A 205 19.09 14.65 11.39
N GLY A 206 19.28 13.33 11.16
CA GLY A 206 19.95 12.42 12.08
C GLY A 206 19.08 11.88 13.22
N GLY A 207 17.77 12.13 13.18
CA GLY A 207 16.82 11.71 14.18
C GLY A 207 16.34 10.28 14.05
N LYS A 208 15.78 9.76 15.15
CA LYS A 208 15.03 8.50 15.18
C LYS A 208 13.60 8.82 15.62
N PRO A 209 12.60 8.72 14.73
CA PRO A 209 11.23 9.13 15.06
C PRO A 209 10.58 8.24 16.13
N TYR A 210 11.05 7.00 16.26
CA TYR A 210 10.61 6.04 17.28
C TYR A 210 11.80 5.35 17.94
N SER A 211 11.58 4.83 19.15
CA SER A 211 12.49 3.86 19.76
C SER A 211 12.59 2.58 18.93
N SER A 212 13.68 1.82 19.08
CA SER A 212 13.91 0.58 18.34
C SER A 212 12.85 -0.50 18.58
N ASP A 213 12.16 -0.45 19.72
CA ASP A 213 11.05 -1.33 20.07
C ASP A 213 9.67 -0.79 19.64
N GLY A 214 9.62 0.39 18.99
CA GLY A 214 8.39 1.04 18.55
C GLY A 214 7.48 1.58 19.66
N LYS A 215 7.90 1.54 20.93
CA LYS A 215 7.05 1.90 22.09
C LYS A 215 7.08 3.38 22.47
N LYS A 216 8.06 4.15 21.99
CA LYS A 216 8.20 5.58 22.29
C LYS A 216 8.30 6.38 21.00
N ILE A 217 7.53 7.47 20.95
CA ILE A 217 7.60 8.50 19.91
C ILE A 217 8.63 9.56 20.35
N ALA A 218 9.52 9.96 19.44
CA ALA A 218 10.64 10.85 19.73
C ALA A 218 10.73 12.06 18.76
N TYR A 219 9.57 12.56 18.31
CA TYR A 219 9.51 13.75 17.45
C TYR A 219 9.89 15.05 18.17
N ASN A 220 9.78 15.12 19.49
CA ASN A 220 10.15 16.29 20.31
C ASN A 220 11.68 16.37 20.54
N SER A 221 12.45 15.98 19.55
CA SER A 221 13.92 16.06 19.51
C SER A 221 14.36 17.30 18.72
N SER A 222 15.67 17.61 18.75
CA SER A 222 16.25 18.67 17.92
C SER A 222 16.01 18.41 16.43
N SER A 223 16.24 17.18 15.97
CA SER A 223 16.02 16.76 14.58
C SER A 223 14.55 16.84 14.18
N GLY A 224 13.62 16.43 15.07
CA GLY A 224 12.19 16.53 14.79
C GLY A 224 11.71 17.98 14.76
N SER A 225 12.28 18.85 15.61
CA SER A 225 12.03 20.29 15.57
C SER A 225 12.56 20.93 14.28
N GLN A 226 13.75 20.54 13.81
CA GLN A 226 14.31 20.99 12.52
C GLN A 226 13.45 20.52 11.34
N ALA A 227 13.00 19.26 11.35
CA ALA A 227 12.13 18.70 10.33
C ALA A 227 10.78 19.43 10.23
N LEU A 228 10.11 19.63 11.36
CA LEU A 228 8.85 20.37 11.40
C LEU A 228 9.06 21.83 10.96
N LYS A 229 10.15 22.46 11.44
CA LYS A 229 10.49 23.84 11.06
C LYS A 229 10.64 23.97 9.54
N PHE A 230 11.40 23.07 8.90
CA PHE A 230 11.60 23.07 7.45
C PHE A 230 10.27 23.11 6.69
N VAL A 231 9.33 22.20 7.00
CA VAL A 231 8.02 22.16 6.32
C VAL A 231 7.21 23.43 6.60
N THR A 232 7.21 23.93 7.85
CA THR A 232 6.45 25.15 8.17
C THR A 232 7.07 26.43 7.57
N ASP A 233 8.38 26.46 7.38
CA ASP A 233 9.10 27.59 6.79
C ASP A 233 8.79 27.74 5.31
N LEU A 234 8.43 26.67 4.59
CA LEU A 234 8.01 26.75 3.18
C LEU A 234 6.87 27.75 2.99
N GLU A 235 5.91 27.76 3.90
CA GLU A 235 4.82 28.74 3.93
C GLU A 235 5.22 30.02 4.67
N LYS A 236 5.67 29.91 5.92
CA LYS A 236 5.81 31.05 6.85
C LYS A 236 6.98 31.97 6.55
N THR A 237 8.06 31.44 5.98
CA THR A 237 9.31 32.17 5.77
C THR A 237 9.63 32.32 4.29
N HIS A 238 9.58 31.22 3.54
CA HIS A 238 9.92 31.21 2.13
C HIS A 238 8.76 31.64 1.23
N GLN A 239 7.53 31.56 1.72
CA GLN A 239 6.31 31.94 1.00
C GLN A 239 6.24 31.31 -0.40
N VAL A 240 6.57 30.02 -0.49
CA VAL A 240 6.56 29.26 -1.76
C VAL A 240 5.26 28.47 -1.95
N GLY A 241 4.35 28.56 -0.99
CA GLY A 241 3.06 27.90 -0.97
C GLY A 241 2.24 28.37 0.21
N SER A 242 0.99 27.92 0.25
CA SER A 242 0.08 28.11 1.38
C SER A 242 -0.77 26.87 1.51
N ASN A 243 -0.97 26.40 2.73
CA ASN A 243 -1.96 25.36 2.96
C ASN A 243 -3.35 25.85 2.49
N GLY A 244 -4.11 24.95 1.85
CA GLY A 244 -5.45 25.25 1.34
C GLY A 244 -5.51 26.03 0.02
N PHE A 245 -4.39 26.34 -0.64
CA PHE A 245 -4.42 26.98 -1.96
C PHE A 245 -5.20 26.12 -2.97
N MET A 246 -6.21 26.71 -3.63
CA MET A 246 -7.19 26.00 -4.48
C MET A 246 -7.84 24.79 -3.77
N ASN A 247 -8.27 24.98 -2.52
CA ASN A 247 -8.81 23.99 -1.59
C ASN A 247 -7.76 23.11 -0.91
N ARG A 248 -6.77 22.57 -1.65
CA ARG A 248 -5.61 21.84 -1.10
C ARG A 248 -4.50 21.67 -2.13
N GLY A 249 -3.30 21.37 -1.65
CA GLY A 249 -2.08 21.24 -2.46
C GLY A 249 -2.22 20.29 -3.67
N GLN A 250 -2.84 19.12 -3.51
CA GLN A 250 -3.02 18.17 -4.61
C GLN A 250 -3.89 18.72 -5.74
N ASP A 251 -4.92 19.50 -5.39
CA ASP A 251 -5.85 20.04 -6.37
C ASP A 251 -5.15 21.16 -7.17
N ALA A 252 -4.31 21.97 -6.51
CA ALA A 252 -3.45 22.94 -7.15
C ALA A 252 -2.42 22.29 -8.10
N PHE A 253 -1.79 21.19 -7.68
CA PHE A 253 -0.85 20.45 -8.53
C PHE A 253 -1.56 19.87 -9.76
N LYS A 254 -2.72 19.23 -9.57
CA LYS A 254 -3.54 18.71 -10.66
C LYS A 254 -3.99 19.80 -11.64
N ALA A 255 -4.31 21.00 -11.13
CA ALA A 255 -4.70 22.14 -11.96
C ALA A 255 -3.53 22.83 -12.68
N GLY A 256 -2.30 22.32 -12.54
CA GLY A 256 -1.10 22.95 -13.11
C GLY A 256 -0.73 24.27 -12.44
N LYS A 257 -1.15 24.48 -11.19
CA LYS A 257 -0.89 25.70 -10.40
C LYS A 257 0.08 25.48 -9.24
N ALA A 258 0.61 24.28 -9.06
CA ALA A 258 1.72 23.99 -8.17
C ALA A 258 2.89 23.36 -8.92
N GLY A 259 4.10 23.87 -8.69
CA GLY A 259 5.33 23.36 -9.32
C GLY A 259 5.75 21.98 -8.81
N MET A 260 5.57 21.75 -7.51
CA MET A 260 5.98 20.52 -6.83
C MET A 260 4.97 20.09 -5.77
N VAL A 261 4.87 18.79 -5.50
CA VAL A 261 4.09 18.21 -4.40
C VAL A 261 4.76 16.95 -3.87
N ILE A 262 4.76 16.74 -2.55
CA ILE A 262 5.07 15.43 -1.96
C ILE A 262 3.77 14.64 -1.87
N ASP A 263 3.69 13.50 -2.55
CA ASP A 263 2.56 12.59 -2.40
C ASP A 263 3.01 11.15 -2.65
N GLY A 264 2.10 10.19 -2.66
CA GLY A 264 2.41 8.77 -2.86
C GLY A 264 2.09 8.23 -4.25
N SER A 265 2.64 7.06 -4.56
CA SER A 265 2.40 6.33 -5.82
C SER A 265 0.91 6.11 -6.14
N PHE A 266 0.06 6.08 -5.12
CA PHE A 266 -1.40 5.93 -5.25
C PHE A 266 -2.10 7.16 -5.84
N ARG A 267 -1.41 8.30 -6.00
CA ARG A 267 -1.96 9.50 -6.65
C ARG A 267 -1.70 9.61 -8.14
N ILE A 268 -0.78 8.81 -8.68
CA ILE A 268 -0.32 8.95 -10.08
C ILE A 268 -1.50 9.00 -11.06
N SER A 269 -2.47 8.09 -10.91
CA SER A 269 -3.65 8.03 -11.79
C SER A 269 -4.60 9.24 -11.68
N THR A 270 -4.39 10.12 -10.70
CA THR A 270 -5.25 11.29 -10.44
C THR A 270 -4.64 12.62 -10.88
N PHE A 271 -3.33 12.63 -11.20
CA PHE A 271 -2.58 13.80 -11.68
C PHE A 271 -2.53 13.92 -13.21
N ASN A 272 -3.35 13.14 -13.91
CA ASN A 272 -3.55 13.24 -15.36
C ASN A 272 -4.29 14.52 -15.75
#